data_AF-A0A8B5WMH7-F1
#
_entry.id   AF-A0A8B5WMH7-F1
#
_cell.length_a   1.000
_cell.length_b   1.000
_cell.length_c   1.000
_cell.angle_alpha   90.00
_cell.angle_beta   90.00
_cell.angle_gamma   90.00
#
_symmetry.space_group_name_H-M   'P 1'
#
loop_
_entity.id
_entity.type
_entity.pdbx_description
1 polymer ?
#
loop_
_entity_poly.entity_id
_entity_poly.type
_entity_poly.pdbx_seq_one_letter_code
_entity_poly.pdbx_strand_id
1 'polypeptide(L)'
;MGIPRPDQTIIALIGRMRRVDAQNILLRVPDTEFAVALLHMNDDVRDYVLNLAGAAKAERVRQVIERHRHTRISYESYLAAAERMIRRLSTESAASATPSDAIQRRSYYRPGRARR
;
A
#
# COMPACT_ATOMS: atom_id res chain seq x y z
N MET A 1 -24.47 0.68 -15.87
CA MET A 1 -23.44 0.14 -14.96
C MET A 1 -22.66 1.32 -14.41
N GLY A 2 -22.51 1.44 -13.09
CA GLY A 2 -21.72 2.53 -12.50
C GLY A 2 -20.24 2.38 -12.86
N ILE A 3 -19.57 3.49 -13.19
CA ILE A 3 -18.12 3.49 -13.43
C ILE A 3 -17.44 3.02 -12.14
N PRO A 4 -16.63 1.95 -12.16
CA PRO A 4 -15.90 1.51 -10.97
C PRO A 4 -15.02 2.66 -10.48
N ARG A 5 -15.09 2.95 -9.17
CA ARG A 5 -14.30 3.99 -8.49
C ARG A 5 -13.23 3.32 -7.63
N PRO A 6 -12.16 2.77 -8.25
CA PRO A 6 -11.16 2.02 -7.52
C PRO A 6 -10.32 2.93 -6.61
N ASP A 7 -10.24 4.23 -6.91
CA ASP A 7 -9.69 5.27 -6.05
C ASP A 7 -10.37 5.30 -4.68
N GLN A 8 -11.70 5.32 -4.64
CA GLN A 8 -12.46 5.34 -3.39
C GLN A 8 -12.24 4.05 -2.58
N THR A 9 -12.15 2.90 -3.26
CA THR A 9 -11.87 1.62 -2.62
C THR A 9 -10.47 1.58 -2.01
N ILE A 10 -9.45 2.09 -2.71
CA ILE A 10 -8.08 2.16 -2.20
C ILE A 10 -8.03 3.02 -0.93
N ILE A 11 -8.65 4.21 -0.95
CA ILE A 11 -8.70 5.11 0.21
C ILE A 11 -9.43 4.44 1.38
N ALA A 12 -10.58 3.81 1.12
CA ALA A 12 -11.36 3.16 2.16
C ALA A 12 -10.60 1.99 2.80
N LEU A 13 -9.83 1.23 2.02
CA LEU A 13 -8.96 0.18 2.55
C LEU A 13 -7.84 0.78 3.39
N ILE A 14 -7.09 1.76 2.86
CA ILE A 14 -6.01 2.43 3.60
C ILE A 14 -6.50 3.04 4.93
N GLY A 15 -7.66 3.71 4.91
CA GLY A 15 -8.23 4.36 6.08
C GLY A 15 -8.70 3.40 7.18
N ARG A 16 -8.89 2.12 6.87
CA ARG A 16 -9.22 1.07 7.85
C ARG A 16 -8.00 0.38 8.44
N MET A 17 -6.82 0.61 7.89
CA MET A 17 -5.58 -0.06 8.28
C MET A 17 -4.79 0.78 9.29
N ARG A 18 -3.97 0.12 10.11
CA ARG A 18 -2.97 0.85 10.88
C ARG A 18 -1.96 1.45 9.91
N ARG A 19 -1.49 2.66 10.23
CA ARG A 19 -0.55 3.41 9.39
C ARG A 19 0.66 2.57 8.96
N VAL A 20 1.24 1.80 9.88
CA VAL A 20 2.42 0.96 9.65
C VAL A 20 2.13 -0.18 8.66
N ASP A 21 0.95 -0.80 8.75
CA ASP A 21 0.57 -1.91 7.86
C ASP A 21 0.37 -1.41 6.43
N ALA A 22 -0.36 -0.29 6.29
CA ALA A 22 -0.54 0.37 5.00
C ALA A 22 0.81 0.78 4.39
N GLN A 23 1.70 1.39 5.18
CA GLN A 23 3.04 1.75 4.73
C GLN A 23 3.85 0.53 4.26
N ASN A 24 3.84 -0.58 5.02
CA ASN A 24 4.54 -1.80 4.65
C ASN A 24 4.06 -2.38 3.32
N ILE A 25 2.76 -2.36 3.07
CA ILE A 25 2.16 -2.81 1.81
C ILE A 25 2.59 -1.89 0.67
N LEU A 26 2.41 -0.58 0.85
CA LEU A 26 2.73 0.42 -0.17
C LEU A 26 4.22 0.37 -0.55
N LEU A 27 5.12 0.11 0.40
CA LEU A 27 6.54 -0.06 0.13
C LEU A 27 6.87 -1.25 -0.79
N ARG A 28 6.03 -2.29 -0.84
CA ARG A 28 6.19 -3.47 -1.70
C ARG A 28 5.60 -3.30 -3.11
N VAL A 29 4.71 -2.34 -3.32
CA VAL A 29 4.12 -2.07 -4.64
C VAL A 29 5.18 -1.50 -5.60
N PRO A 30 5.39 -2.02 -6.82
CA PRO A 30 6.29 -1.41 -7.79
C PRO A 30 5.95 0.05 -8.09
N ASP A 31 6.94 0.93 -8.22
CA ASP A 31 6.72 2.37 -8.37
C ASP A 31 5.85 2.72 -9.59
N THR A 32 6.02 2.00 -10.71
CA THR A 32 5.19 2.16 -11.92
C THR A 32 3.72 1.79 -11.68
N GLU A 33 3.48 0.65 -11.03
CA GLU A 33 2.12 0.21 -10.73
C GLU A 33 1.44 1.16 -9.74
N PHE A 34 2.21 1.67 -8.77
CA PHE A 34 1.77 2.67 -7.83
C PHE A 34 1.37 3.96 -8.56
N ALA A 35 2.25 4.49 -9.40
CA ALA A 35 2.00 5.71 -10.16
C ALA A 35 0.74 5.61 -11.03
N VAL A 36 0.57 4.49 -11.74
CA VAL A 36 -0.60 4.27 -12.60
C VAL A 36 -1.89 4.22 -11.77
N ALA A 37 -1.89 3.54 -10.62
CA ALA A 37 -3.07 3.48 -9.76
C ALA A 37 -3.46 4.85 -9.16
N LEU A 38 -2.49 5.76 -8.97
CA LEU A 38 -2.71 7.11 -8.44
C LEU A 38 -3.05 8.17 -9.50
N LEU A 39 -2.87 7.86 -10.78
CA LEU A 39 -2.90 8.85 -11.87
C LEU A 39 -4.23 9.62 -11.96
N HIS A 40 -5.35 8.94 -11.70
CA HIS A 40 -6.69 9.51 -11.80
C HIS A 40 -7.28 9.95 -10.45
N MET A 41 -6.52 9.82 -9.34
CA MET A 41 -6.93 10.36 -8.06
C MET A 41 -6.79 11.89 -8.07
N ASN A 42 -7.59 12.59 -7.27
CA ASN A 42 -7.33 14.01 -7.02
C ASN A 42 -5.99 14.21 -6.29
N ASP A 43 -5.45 15.42 -6.35
CA ASP A 43 -4.10 15.69 -5.85
C ASP A 43 -4.00 15.51 -4.32
N ASP A 44 -5.04 15.90 -3.55
CA ASP A 44 -5.05 15.74 -2.09
C ASP A 44 -4.97 14.27 -1.66
N VAL A 45 -5.78 13.40 -2.27
CA VAL A 45 -5.76 11.96 -2.03
C VAL A 45 -4.43 11.37 -2.47
N ARG A 46 -3.94 11.77 -3.65
CA ARG A 46 -2.67 11.29 -4.17
C ARG A 46 -1.54 11.61 -3.20
N ASP A 47 -1.46 12.84 -2.71
CA ASP A 47 -0.44 13.25 -1.76
C ASP A 47 -0.58 12.56 -0.40
N TYR A 48 -1.81 12.35 0.08
CA TYR A 48 -2.04 11.54 1.28
C TYR A 48 -1.44 10.12 1.14
N VAL A 49 -1.72 9.43 0.03
CA VAL A 49 -1.23 8.06 -0.21
C VAL A 49 0.29 8.03 -0.43
N LEU A 50 0.85 9.02 -1.15
CA LEU A 50 2.29 9.15 -1.34
C LEU A 50 3.01 9.39 -0.01
N ASN A 51 2.49 10.28 0.83
CA ASN A 51 3.06 10.58 2.14
C ASN A 51 3.04 9.35 3.07
N LEU A 52 2.06 8.47 2.92
CA LEU A 52 1.99 7.21 3.67
C LEU A 52 3.11 6.23 3.26
N ALA A 53 3.53 6.23 2.00
CA ALA A 53 4.61 5.39 1.49
C ALA A 53 6.02 5.87 1.91
N GLY A 54 6.14 7.09 2.45
CA GLY A 54 7.39 7.70 2.88
C GLY A 54 8.10 8.49 1.77
N ALA A 55 8.89 9.49 2.17
CA ALA A 55 9.44 10.53 1.29
C ALA A 55 10.23 9.98 0.08
N ALA A 56 11.15 9.04 0.31
CA ALA A 56 12.00 8.49 -0.75
C ALA A 56 11.20 7.75 -1.82
N LYS A 57 10.14 7.03 -1.44
CA LYS A 57 9.27 6.35 -2.39
C LYS A 57 8.32 7.32 -3.07
N ALA A 58 7.73 8.26 -2.32
CA ALA A 58 6.87 9.30 -2.84
C ALA A 58 7.55 10.05 -3.99
N GLU A 59 8.81 10.43 -3.81
CA GLU A 59 9.59 11.13 -4.83
C GLU A 59 9.74 10.33 -6.12
N ARG A 60 10.16 9.06 -6.02
CA ARG A 60 10.28 8.19 -7.21
C ARG A 60 8.95 8.00 -7.92
N VAL A 61 7.86 7.83 -7.18
CA VAL A 61 6.53 7.66 -7.75
C VAL A 61 6.06 8.95 -8.44
N ARG A 62 6.30 10.13 -7.86
CA ARG A 62 5.98 11.42 -8.50
C ARG A 62 6.67 11.58 -9.85
N GLN A 63 7.96 11.23 -9.93
CA GLN A 63 8.69 11.25 -11.20
C GLN A 63 8.12 10.29 -12.25
N VAL A 64 7.56 9.15 -11.82
CA VAL A 64 6.87 8.23 -12.74
C VAL A 64 5.51 8.79 -13.18
N ILE A 65 4.75 9.39 -12.27
CA ILE A 65 3.47 10.05 -12.59
C ILE A 65 3.70 11.17 -13.61
N GLU A 66 4.72 12.00 -13.42
CA GLU A 66 5.03 13.10 -14.33
C GLU A 66 5.39 12.58 -15.73
N ARG A 67 6.23 11.55 -15.82
CA ARG A 67 6.52 10.86 -17.09
C ARG A 67 5.24 10.34 -17.74
N HIS A 68 4.31 9.83 -16.94
CA HIS A 68 3.05 9.30 -17.44
C HIS A 68 2.03 10.36 -17.86
N ARG A 69 2.11 11.59 -17.37
CA ARG A 69 1.25 12.70 -17.85
C ARG A 69 1.45 13.00 -19.33
N HIS A 70 2.64 12.73 -19.85
CA HIS A 70 2.97 12.89 -21.27
C HIS A 70 2.68 11.63 -22.11
N THR A 71 2.22 10.55 -21.50
CA THR A 71 1.90 9.29 -22.18
C THR A 71 0.42 8.97 -22.04
N ARG A 72 -0.22 8.54 -23.13
CA ARG A 72 -1.61 8.09 -23.06
C ARG A 72 -1.66 6.69 -22.43
N ILE A 73 -2.04 6.62 -21.16
CA ILE A 73 -2.34 5.35 -20.50
C ILE A 73 -3.78 4.95 -20.84
N SER A 74 -3.99 3.70 -21.24
CA SER A 74 -5.33 3.18 -21.47
C SER A 74 -6.07 3.03 -20.14
N TYR A 75 -7.38 3.27 -20.16
CA TYR A 75 -8.23 3.09 -18.98
C TYR A 75 -8.16 1.65 -18.43
N GLU A 76 -8.01 0.65 -19.30
CA GLU A 76 -7.80 -0.75 -18.91
C GLU A 76 -6.51 -0.96 -18.10
N SER A 77 -5.42 -0.30 -18.50
CA SER A 77 -4.14 -0.38 -17.77
C SER A 77 -4.25 0.24 -16.38
N TYR A 78 -4.99 1.35 -16.29
CA TYR A 78 -5.33 1.96 -14.99
C TYR A 78 -6.13 1.00 -14.11
N LEU A 79 -7.23 0.44 -14.63
CA LEU A 79 -8.06 -0.50 -13.88
C LEU A 79 -7.26 -1.70 -13.40
N ALA A 80 -6.45 -2.31 -14.27
CA ALA A 80 -5.63 -3.46 -13.92
C ALA A 80 -4.61 -3.14 -12.80
N ALA A 81 -3.97 -1.96 -12.85
CA ALA A 81 -3.08 -1.52 -11.78
C ALA A 81 -3.82 -1.26 -10.47
N ALA A 82 -4.98 -0.60 -10.54
CA ALA A 82 -5.79 -0.30 -9.37
C ALA A 82 -6.33 -1.59 -8.72
N GLU A 83 -6.81 -2.57 -9.49
CA GLU A 83 -7.26 -3.87 -9.00
C GLU A 83 -6.15 -4.67 -8.31
N ARG A 84 -4.94 -4.67 -8.86
CA ARG A 84 -3.78 -5.32 -8.22
C ARG A 84 -3.41 -4.63 -6.90
N MET A 85 -3.47 -3.30 -6.85
CA MET A 85 -3.27 -2.56 -5.60
C MET A 85 -4.35 -2.89 -4.57
N ILE A 86 -5.62 -2.87 -4.96
CA ILE A 86 -6.77 -3.23 -4.11
C ILE A 86 -6.58 -4.63 -3.54
N ARG A 87 -6.22 -5.61 -4.39
CA ARG A 87 -5.98 -7.00 -3.98
C ARG A 87 -4.84 -7.12 -2.95
N ARG A 88 -3.75 -6.37 -3.11
CA ARG A 88 -2.65 -6.36 -2.13
C ARG A 88 -3.12 -5.78 -0.80
N LEU A 89 -3.80 -4.63 -0.84
CA LEU A 89 -4.35 -3.97 0.35
C LEU A 89 -5.37 -4.86 1.08
N SER A 90 -6.27 -5.53 0.34
CA SER A 90 -7.30 -6.41 0.93
C SER A 90 -6.70 -7.67 1.56
N THR A 91 -5.74 -8.30 0.89
CA THR A 91 -5.13 -9.57 1.37
C THR A 91 -4.30 -9.33 2.62
N GLU A 92 -3.47 -8.29 2.62
CA GLU A 92 -2.62 -7.96 3.76
C GLU A 92 -3.43 -7.33 4.91
N SER A 93 -4.52 -6.61 4.62
CA SER A 93 -5.47 -6.16 5.64
C SER A 93 -6.11 -7.35 6.37
N ALA A 94 -6.53 -8.40 5.65
CA ALA A 94 -7.08 -9.61 6.26
C ALA A 94 -6.04 -10.33 7.16
N ALA A 95 -4.77 -10.36 6.75
CA ALA A 95 -3.69 -10.92 7.56
C ALA A 95 -3.42 -10.12 8.85
N SER A 96 -3.51 -8.79 8.77
CA SER A 96 -3.33 -7.89 9.93
C SER A 96 -4.50 -7.87 10.91
N ALA A 97 -5.69 -8.33 10.49
CA ALA A 97 -6.89 -8.38 11.31
C ALA A 97 -6.88 -9.52 12.35
N THR A 98 -5.89 -10.41 12.32
CA THR A 98 -5.68 -11.44 13.34
C THR A 98 -5.08 -10.81 14.60
N PRO A 99 -5.83 -10.64 15.71
CA PRO A 99 -5.28 -10.07 16.92
C PRO A 99 -4.55 -11.17 17.70
N SER A 100 -3.31 -10.91 18.11
CA SER A 100 -2.85 -11.26 19.46
C SER A 100 -2.69 -12.75 19.88
N ASP A 101 -2.57 -13.74 19.00
CA ASP A 101 -2.17 -15.11 19.43
C ASP A 101 -0.68 -15.45 19.14
N ALA A 102 -0.03 -14.72 18.24
CA ALA A 102 1.37 -15.01 17.90
C ALA A 102 2.39 -14.48 18.92
N ILE A 103 1.99 -13.54 19.79
CA ILE A 103 2.89 -12.94 20.80
C ILE A 103 3.12 -13.90 21.99
N GLN A 104 2.25 -14.90 22.21
CA GLN A 104 2.49 -15.94 23.22
C GLN A 104 3.63 -16.91 22.88
N ARG A 105 4.14 -16.92 21.64
CA ARG A 105 5.20 -17.87 21.23
C ARG A 105 6.63 -17.33 21.34
N ARG A 106 6.84 -16.15 21.94
CA ARG A 106 8.18 -15.51 21.97
C ARG A 106 8.64 -15.06 23.35
N SER A 107 8.18 -15.71 24.42
CA SER A 107 8.69 -15.47 25.76
C SER A 107 8.74 -16.74 26.59
N TYR A 108 9.75 -17.58 26.37
CA TYR A 108 10.29 -18.43 27.43
C TYR A 108 11.81 -18.51 27.32
N TYR A 109 12.48 -17.70 28.14
CA TYR A 109 13.56 -18.14 29.01
C TYR A 109 14.71 -18.96 28.37
N ARG A 110 15.86 -18.32 28.12
CA ARG A 110 17.16 -19.03 28.04
C ARG A 110 17.84 -18.89 29.41
N PRO A 111 17.74 -19.88 30.32
CA PRO A 111 18.47 -19.79 31.57
C PRO A 111 19.96 -19.82 31.26
N GLY A 112 20.67 -18.78 31.70
CA GLY A 112 22.12 -18.73 31.63
C GLY A 112 22.69 -19.94 32.36
N ARG A 113 23.42 -20.79 31.63
CA ARG A 113 24.31 -21.76 32.26
C ARG A 113 25.55 -21.03 32.74
N ALA A 114 25.54 -20.64 34.00
CA ALA A 114 26.76 -20.54 34.79
C ALA A 114 27.32 -21.96 35.01
N ARG A 115 28.65 -22.09 34.90
CA ARG A 115 29.58 -23.12 35.45
C ARG A 115 30.75 -23.23 34.47
N ARG A 116 32.01 -23.22 34.88
CA ARG A 116 32.68 -22.94 36.14
C ARG A 116 34.15 -22.70 35.77
#